data_AF-A0A2K0T2K9-F1
#
_entry.id   AF-A0A2K0T2K9-F1
#
_cell.length_a   1.000
_cell.length_b   1.000
_cell.length_c   1.000
_cell.angle_alpha   90.00
_cell.angle_beta   90.00
_cell.angle_gamma   90.00
#
_symmetry.space_group_name_H-M   'P 1'
#
loop_
_entity.id
_entity.type
_entity.pdbx_description
1 polymer ?
#
loop_
_entity_poly.entity_id
_entity_poly.type
_entity_poly.pdbx_seq_one_letter_code
_entity_poly.pdbx_strand_id
1 'polypeptide(L)'
;MRYKGWKRVQDTLTIIPPARRTTELMGLLCAALRGEMIHWQRLQKIEQSISLESLRSMYVMDVILILSVLTGLEVKQEEIVPPVPLAYPEIEEDYLVLDDILFQLQMLRTVDPDDQANQIGVQRFREVLGRLMARIRPGGLFAAMAGHLAQLVRNAAPDDNFDFNDPDQVLADCAVYL
;
A
#
# COMPACT_ATOMS: atom_id res chain seq x y z
N MET A 1 -11.65 12.19 7.24
CA MET A 1 -10.21 11.87 7.33
C MET A 1 -9.92 10.63 6.51
N ARG A 2 -8.85 10.72 5.70
CA ARG A 2 -8.58 9.96 4.45
C ARG A 2 -8.10 8.51 4.61
N TYR A 3 -8.38 7.83 5.71
CA TYR A 3 -8.09 6.39 5.87
C TYR A 3 -8.97 5.84 7.00
N LYS A 4 -9.57 4.65 6.86
CA LYS A 4 -10.38 4.04 7.93
C LYS A 4 -9.58 3.90 9.24
N GLY A 5 -8.27 3.62 9.15
CA GLY A 5 -7.36 3.61 10.30
C GLY A 5 -7.14 5.01 10.90
N TRP A 6 -6.94 6.06 10.10
CA TRP A 6 -6.77 7.43 10.61
C TRP A 6 -8.05 8.01 11.19
N LYS A 7 -9.20 7.66 10.61
CA LYS A 7 -10.50 7.97 11.21
C LYS A 7 -10.63 7.31 12.58
N ARG A 8 -10.26 6.03 12.72
CA ARG A 8 -10.23 5.35 14.04
C ARG A 8 -9.23 5.98 15.01
N VAL A 9 -8.05 6.36 14.56
CA VAL A 9 -7.05 7.09 15.38
C VAL A 9 -7.62 8.43 15.85
N GLN A 10 -8.27 9.19 14.96
CA GLN A 10 -8.95 10.44 15.30
C GLN A 10 -10.10 10.23 16.29
N ASP A 11 -10.97 9.25 16.03
CA ASP A 11 -12.10 8.91 16.89
C ASP A 11 -11.59 8.55 18.30
N THR A 12 -10.49 7.79 18.37
CA THR A 12 -9.80 7.40 19.61
C THR A 12 -9.22 8.59 20.37
N LEU A 13 -8.56 9.52 19.66
CA LEU A 13 -8.06 10.78 20.24
C LEU A 13 -9.19 11.64 20.84
N THR A 14 -10.39 11.54 20.28
CA THR A 14 -11.55 12.35 20.67
C THR A 14 -12.32 11.72 21.84
N ILE A 15 -12.46 10.39 21.87
CA ILE A 15 -13.37 9.67 22.77
C ILE A 15 -12.66 9.13 24.02
N ILE A 16 -11.39 8.74 23.91
CA ILE A 16 -10.69 8.06 25.02
C ILE A 16 -10.11 9.09 26.01
N PRO A 17 -10.15 8.87 27.33
CA PRO A 17 -9.52 9.74 28.33
C PRO A 17 -7.99 9.81 28.14
N PRO A 18 -7.35 10.98 28.34
CA PRO A 18 -5.91 11.16 28.12
C PRO A 18 -5.00 10.09 28.74
N ALA A 19 -5.35 9.60 29.94
CA ALA A 19 -4.61 8.58 30.67
C ALA A 19 -4.58 7.19 29.99
N ARG A 20 -5.51 6.90 29.06
CA ARG A 20 -5.57 5.63 28.31
C ARG A 20 -5.29 5.78 26.82
N ARG A 21 -5.16 7.02 26.33
CA ARG A 21 -4.96 7.32 24.91
C ARG A 21 -3.72 6.64 24.36
N THR A 22 -2.61 6.65 25.10
CA THR A 22 -1.33 6.21 24.56
C THR A 22 -1.33 4.72 24.18
N THR A 23 -1.75 3.83 25.09
CA THR A 23 -1.81 2.38 24.82
C THR A 23 -2.80 2.03 23.70
N GLU A 24 -3.99 2.63 23.72
CA GLU A 24 -5.03 2.39 22.69
C GLU A 24 -4.59 2.91 21.30
N LEU A 25 -3.93 4.07 21.25
CA LEU A 25 -3.39 4.62 20.00
C LEU A 25 -2.22 3.79 19.46
N MET A 26 -1.38 3.26 20.35
CA MET A 26 -0.29 2.35 19.96
C MET A 26 -0.85 1.06 19.34
N GLY A 27 -1.84 0.42 19.98
CA GLY A 27 -2.49 -0.78 19.43
C GLY A 27 -3.17 -0.53 18.07
N LEU A 28 -3.84 0.61 17.90
CA LEU A 28 -4.46 1.00 16.63
C LEU A 28 -3.44 1.27 15.52
N LEU A 29 -2.34 1.96 15.82
CA LEU A 29 -1.28 2.23 14.86
C LEU A 29 -0.55 0.93 14.47
N CYS A 30 -0.29 0.04 15.43
CA CYS A 30 0.30 -1.27 15.14
C CYS A 30 -0.59 -2.15 14.26
N ALA A 31 -1.91 -2.16 14.51
CA ALA A 31 -2.86 -2.86 13.64
C ALA A 31 -2.90 -2.26 12.22
N ALA A 32 -2.81 -0.93 12.10
CA ALA A 32 -2.80 -0.25 10.80
C ALA A 32 -1.50 -0.51 10.02
N LEU A 33 -0.34 -0.45 10.67
CA LEU A 33 0.97 -0.76 10.08
C LEU A 33 1.02 -2.19 9.54
N ARG A 34 0.49 -3.16 10.30
CA ARG A 34 0.37 -4.56 9.83
C ARG A 34 -0.55 -4.69 8.61
N GLY A 35 -1.65 -3.94 8.59
CA GLY A 35 -2.56 -3.87 7.44
C GLY A 35 -1.86 -3.37 6.18
N GLU A 36 -1.14 -2.26 6.26
CA GLU A 36 -0.35 -1.72 5.15
C GLU A 36 0.70 -2.72 4.64
N MET A 37 1.41 -3.40 5.54
CA MET A 37 2.43 -4.37 5.11
C MET A 37 1.84 -5.56 4.35
N ILE A 38 0.63 -6.00 4.68
CA ILE A 38 -0.06 -7.04 3.90
C ILE A 38 -0.32 -6.58 2.47
N HIS A 39 -0.72 -5.32 2.28
CA HIS A 39 -0.91 -4.73 0.95
C HIS A 39 0.41 -4.58 0.21
N TRP A 40 1.48 -4.16 0.90
CA TRP A 40 2.82 -4.04 0.34
C TRP A 40 3.36 -5.39 -0.15
N GLN A 41 3.28 -6.43 0.68
CA GLN A 41 3.71 -7.78 0.34
C GLN A 41 2.91 -8.38 -0.82
N ARG A 42 1.60 -8.06 -0.93
CA ARG A 42 0.80 -8.46 -2.09
C ARG A 42 1.31 -7.81 -3.36
N LEU A 43 1.65 -6.52 -3.32
CA LEU A 43 2.21 -5.79 -4.46
C LEU A 43 3.56 -6.37 -4.91
N GLN A 44 4.44 -6.70 -3.94
CA GLN A 44 5.71 -7.39 -4.22
C GLN A 44 5.50 -8.75 -4.89
N LYS A 45 4.51 -9.54 -4.44
CA LYS A 45 4.20 -10.83 -5.07
C LYS A 45 3.73 -10.67 -6.52
N ILE A 46 2.90 -9.65 -6.79
CA ILE A 46 2.45 -9.34 -8.15
C ILE A 46 3.66 -8.98 -9.02
N GLU A 47 4.56 -8.13 -8.54
CA GLU A 47 5.75 -7.73 -9.31
C GLU A 47 6.70 -8.91 -9.61
N GLN A 48 6.98 -9.75 -8.61
CA GLN A 48 8.03 -10.79 -8.71
C GLN A 48 7.56 -12.11 -9.35
N SER A 49 6.29 -12.47 -9.17
CA SER A 49 5.85 -13.87 -9.37
C SER A 49 4.57 -14.04 -10.18
N ILE A 50 3.99 -12.96 -10.71
CA ILE A 50 2.74 -13.07 -11.47
C ILE A 50 2.96 -13.75 -12.83
N SER A 51 2.06 -14.69 -13.16
CA SER A 51 2.02 -15.34 -14.47
C SER A 51 1.29 -14.48 -15.50
N LEU A 52 1.53 -14.73 -16.79
CA LEU A 52 0.82 -14.10 -17.90
C LEU A 52 -0.70 -14.30 -17.78
N GLU A 53 -1.14 -15.52 -17.46
CA GLU A 53 -2.55 -15.87 -17.33
C GLU A 53 -3.21 -15.06 -16.20
N SER A 54 -2.53 -14.95 -15.05
CA SER A 54 -3.00 -14.11 -13.94
C SER A 54 -3.10 -12.64 -14.34
N LEU A 55 -2.12 -12.08 -15.06
CA LEU A 55 -2.16 -10.70 -15.55
C LEU A 55 -3.33 -10.45 -16.51
N ARG A 56 -3.62 -11.38 -17.42
CA ARG A 56 -4.73 -11.24 -18.37
C ARG A 56 -6.09 -11.29 -17.68
N SER A 57 -6.22 -12.09 -16.63
CA SER A 57 -7.45 -12.17 -15.83
C SER A 57 -7.58 -11.08 -14.76
N MET A 58 -6.52 -10.29 -14.55
CA MET A 58 -6.46 -9.29 -13.49
C MET A 58 -7.34 -8.10 -13.84
N TYR A 59 -8.21 -7.73 -12.90
CA TYR A 59 -8.87 -6.44 -12.98
C TYR A 59 -7.89 -5.37 -12.55
N VAL A 60 -7.77 -4.32 -13.36
CA VAL A 60 -6.90 -3.17 -13.09
C VAL A 60 -7.21 -2.62 -11.69
N MET A 61 -8.50 -2.59 -11.31
CA MET A 61 -8.97 -2.17 -9.99
C MET A 61 -8.31 -2.90 -8.80
N ASP A 62 -7.87 -4.15 -8.96
CA ASP A 62 -7.23 -4.91 -7.88
C ASP A 62 -5.84 -4.35 -7.55
N VAL A 63 -5.08 -3.92 -8.57
CA VAL A 63 -3.77 -3.27 -8.40
C VAL A 63 -3.96 -1.84 -7.90
N ILE A 64 -4.96 -1.13 -8.45
CA ILE A 64 -5.27 0.26 -8.11
C ILE A 64 -5.66 0.40 -6.64
N LEU A 65 -6.48 -0.52 -6.13
CA LEU A 65 -6.91 -0.49 -4.75
C LEU A 65 -5.72 -0.67 -3.81
N ILE A 66 -4.80 -1.59 -4.13
CA ILE A 66 -3.57 -1.82 -3.35
C ILE A 66 -2.70 -0.56 -3.35
N LEU A 67 -2.46 0.05 -4.52
CA LEU A 67 -1.67 1.27 -4.65
C LEU A 67 -2.31 2.46 -3.91
N SER A 68 -3.63 2.59 -4.01
CA SER A 68 -4.39 3.65 -3.35
C SER A 68 -4.33 3.52 -1.82
N VAL A 69 -4.41 2.29 -1.29
CA VAL A 69 -4.22 2.02 0.14
C VAL A 69 -2.81 2.43 0.59
N LEU A 70 -1.77 1.96 -0.11
CA LEU A 70 -0.37 2.23 0.25
C LEU A 70 0.04 3.71 0.18
N THR A 71 -0.67 4.49 -0.62
CA THR A 71 -0.47 5.94 -0.77
C THR A 71 -1.43 6.77 0.10
N GLY A 72 -2.39 6.13 0.78
CA GLY A 72 -3.41 6.82 1.58
C GLY A 72 -4.44 7.61 0.77
N LEU A 73 -4.66 7.24 -0.49
CA LEU A 73 -5.66 7.85 -1.39
C LEU A 73 -7.06 7.24 -1.15
N GLU A 74 -8.10 8.07 -1.16
CA GLU A 74 -9.49 7.59 -1.06
C GLU A 74 -9.95 6.99 -2.40
N VAL A 75 -10.37 5.72 -2.40
CA VAL A 75 -11.14 5.13 -3.50
C VAL A 75 -12.62 5.28 -3.17
N LYS A 76 -13.32 6.18 -3.85
CA LYS A 76 -14.79 6.25 -3.76
C LYS A 76 -15.35 5.04 -4.52
N GLN A 77 -16.00 4.13 -3.80
CA GLN A 77 -16.57 2.89 -4.37
C GLN A 77 -17.67 3.12 -5.42
N GLU A 78 -18.16 4.34 -5.59
CA GLU A 78 -19.32 4.67 -6.45
C GLU A 78 -18.95 5.27 -7.82
N GLU A 79 -17.66 5.45 -8.14
CA GLU A 79 -17.23 5.91 -9.47
C GLU A 79 -16.65 4.74 -10.26
N ILE A 80 -17.31 4.39 -11.37
CA ILE A 80 -16.90 3.33 -12.32
C ILE A 80 -15.48 3.58 -12.89
N VAL A 81 -14.94 4.79 -12.70
CA VAL A 81 -13.51 5.11 -12.74
C VAL A 81 -13.29 6.22 -11.70
N PRO A 82 -12.52 6.03 -10.62
CA PRO A 82 -12.15 7.17 -9.80
C PRO A 82 -11.14 8.01 -10.59
N PRO A 83 -11.34 9.33 -10.79
CA PRO A 83 -10.21 10.17 -11.14
C PRO A 83 -9.27 10.12 -9.93
N VAL A 84 -8.07 9.56 -10.11
CA VAL A 84 -6.99 9.65 -9.12
C VAL A 84 -6.92 11.13 -8.70
N PRO A 85 -7.21 11.49 -7.43
CA PRO A 85 -7.31 12.90 -7.07
C PRO A 85 -5.91 13.56 -7.09
N LEU A 86 -5.60 14.25 -8.21
CA LEU A 86 -4.80 15.48 -8.43
C LEU A 86 -3.65 15.88 -7.47
N ALA A 87 -3.00 14.96 -6.76
CA ALA A 87 -1.89 15.29 -5.85
C ALA A 87 -0.50 14.83 -6.33
N TYR A 88 -0.41 13.90 -7.29
CA TYR A 88 0.85 13.29 -7.73
C TYR A 88 0.81 12.90 -9.23
N PRO A 89 1.13 13.83 -10.15
CA PRO A 89 1.01 13.60 -11.60
C PRO A 89 1.87 12.44 -12.11
N GLU A 90 3.01 12.15 -11.48
CA GLU A 90 3.87 11.05 -11.89
C GLU A 90 3.27 9.67 -11.54
N ILE A 91 2.47 9.59 -10.47
CA ILE A 91 1.76 8.36 -10.08
C ILE A 91 0.59 8.10 -11.03
N GLU A 92 -0.07 9.17 -11.48
CA GLU A 92 -1.15 9.12 -12.47
C GLU A 92 -0.68 8.60 -13.82
N GLU A 93 0.47 9.08 -14.31
CA GLU A 93 1.01 8.64 -15.60
C GLU A 93 1.35 7.14 -15.59
N ASP A 94 2.10 6.67 -14.59
CA ASP A 94 2.44 5.25 -14.50
C ASP A 94 1.19 4.37 -14.24
N TYR A 95 0.16 4.90 -13.59
CA TYR A 95 -1.15 4.25 -13.45
C TYR A 95 -1.82 4.04 -14.81
N LEU A 96 -1.92 5.08 -15.63
CA LEU A 96 -2.57 5.01 -16.94
C LEU A 96 -1.82 4.04 -17.86
N VAL A 97 -0.50 3.97 -17.71
CA VAL A 97 0.34 3.01 -18.42
C VAL A 97 0.08 1.57 -17.96
N LEU A 98 -0.14 1.30 -16.66
CA LEU A 98 -0.52 -0.04 -16.19
C LEU A 98 -1.87 -0.50 -16.77
N ASP A 99 -2.85 0.39 -16.80
CA ASP A 99 -4.17 0.13 -17.37
C ASP A 99 -4.08 -0.23 -18.87
N ASP A 100 -3.35 0.57 -19.64
CA ASP A 100 -3.09 0.33 -21.07
C ASP A 100 -2.39 -1.04 -21.30
N ILE A 101 -1.38 -1.37 -20.49
CA ILE A 101 -0.66 -2.66 -20.63
C ILE A 101 -1.58 -3.85 -20.32
N LEU A 102 -2.37 -3.77 -19.26
CA LEU A 102 -3.31 -4.85 -18.89
C LEU A 102 -4.37 -5.04 -19.98
N PHE A 103 -4.91 -3.93 -20.52
CA PHE A 103 -5.84 -3.97 -21.64
C PHE A 103 -5.21 -4.59 -22.90
N GLN A 104 -3.98 -4.20 -23.25
CA GLN A 104 -3.25 -4.76 -24.38
C GLN A 104 -3.01 -6.26 -24.22
N LEU A 105 -2.60 -6.71 -23.03
CA LEU A 105 -2.40 -8.14 -22.72
C LEU A 105 -3.70 -8.95 -22.86
N GLN A 106 -4.85 -8.38 -22.46
CA GLN A 106 -6.16 -9.01 -22.63
C GLN A 106 -6.54 -9.20 -24.10
N MET A 107 -6.15 -8.25 -24.96
CA MET A 107 -6.45 -8.25 -26.40
C MET A 107 -5.57 -9.19 -27.23
N LEU A 108 -4.48 -9.75 -26.67
CA LEU A 108 -3.60 -10.67 -27.39
C LEU A 108 -4.30 -12.00 -27.72
N ARG A 109 -4.17 -12.45 -28.96
CA ARG A 109 -4.89 -13.65 -29.46
C ARG A 109 -4.38 -14.97 -28.88
N THR A 110 -3.11 -15.02 -28.50
CA THR A 110 -2.43 -16.22 -27.99
C THR A 110 -2.10 -16.03 -26.51
N VAL A 111 -2.19 -17.12 -25.73
CA VAL A 111 -1.75 -17.17 -24.32
C VAL A 111 -0.39 -17.87 -24.21
N ASP A 112 0.34 -17.97 -25.33
CA ASP A 112 1.64 -18.63 -25.35
C ASP A 112 2.66 -17.75 -24.58
N PRO A 113 3.18 -18.19 -23.42
CA PRO A 113 4.15 -17.43 -22.64
C PRO A 113 5.48 -17.22 -23.36
N ASP A 114 5.75 -18.00 -24.42
CA ASP A 114 6.95 -17.87 -25.25
C ASP A 114 6.74 -16.92 -26.45
N ASP A 115 5.52 -16.42 -26.65
CA ASP A 115 5.22 -15.38 -27.63
C ASP A 115 5.89 -14.06 -27.24
N GLN A 116 6.66 -13.50 -28.17
CA GLN A 116 7.42 -12.27 -27.96
C GLN A 116 6.54 -11.08 -27.50
N ALA A 117 5.31 -10.97 -28.00
CA ALA A 117 4.40 -9.90 -27.60
C ALA A 117 3.93 -10.07 -26.13
N ASN A 118 3.69 -11.31 -25.71
CA ASN A 118 3.33 -11.62 -24.33
C ASN A 118 4.49 -11.32 -23.37
N GLN A 119 5.72 -11.71 -23.73
CA GLN A 119 6.91 -11.43 -22.93
C GLN A 119 7.18 -9.92 -22.80
N ILE A 120 7.05 -9.17 -23.89
CA ILE A 120 7.21 -7.71 -23.88
C ILE A 120 6.15 -7.05 -22.99
N GLY A 121 4.89 -7.47 -23.09
CA GLY A 121 3.81 -6.90 -22.28
C GLY A 121 4.00 -7.17 -20.78
N VAL A 122 4.37 -8.40 -20.40
CA VAL A 122 4.65 -8.75 -19.00
C VAL A 122 5.87 -8.00 -18.47
N GLN A 123 6.93 -7.86 -19.27
CA GLN A 123 8.12 -7.10 -18.88
C GLN A 123 7.80 -5.61 -18.67
N ARG A 124 7.06 -4.99 -19.60
CA ARG A 124 6.59 -3.60 -19.46
C ARG A 124 5.75 -3.41 -18.20
N PHE A 125 4.85 -4.35 -17.90
CA PHE A 125 4.05 -4.31 -16.69
C PHE A 125 4.94 -4.29 -15.44
N ARG A 126 5.90 -5.21 -15.34
CA ARG A 126 6.82 -5.29 -14.19
C ARG A 126 7.66 -4.04 -14.04
N GLU A 127 8.15 -3.46 -15.12
CA GLU A 127 8.93 -2.22 -15.08
C GLU A 127 8.11 -1.04 -14.56
N VAL A 128 6.89 -0.87 -15.04
CA VAL A 128 6.01 0.23 -14.60
C VAL A 128 5.60 0.03 -13.15
N LEU A 129 5.21 -1.19 -12.77
CA LEU A 129 4.87 -1.54 -11.40
C LEU A 129 6.07 -1.35 -10.45
N GLY A 130 7.27 -1.77 -10.86
CA GLY A 130 8.50 -1.59 -10.09
C GLY A 130 8.85 -0.12 -9.87
N ARG A 131 8.64 0.75 -10.87
CA ARG A 131 8.79 2.21 -10.71
C ARG A 131 7.78 2.78 -9.72
N LEU A 132 6.51 2.38 -9.82
CA LEU A 132 5.46 2.79 -8.88
C LEU A 132 5.81 2.36 -7.45
N MET A 133 6.20 1.09 -7.26
CA MET A 133 6.65 0.57 -5.97
C MET A 133 7.86 1.34 -5.42
N ALA A 134 8.84 1.68 -6.27
CA ALA A 134 10.01 2.44 -5.85
C ALA A 134 9.68 3.85 -5.34
N ARG A 135 8.61 4.48 -5.86
CA ARG A 135 8.12 5.78 -5.40
C ARG A 135 7.28 5.67 -4.12
N ILE A 136 6.60 4.54 -3.93
CA ILE A 136 5.69 4.34 -2.79
C ILE A 136 6.43 3.85 -1.54
N ARG A 137 7.55 3.09 -1.66
CA ARG A 137 8.43 2.50 -0.62
C ARG A 137 8.01 2.62 0.85
N PRO A 138 8.14 1.53 1.60
CA PRO A 138 7.03 0.67 2.05
C PRO A 138 5.69 1.38 2.36
N GLY A 139 5.27 2.34 1.54
CA GLY A 139 4.17 3.26 1.79
C GLY A 139 4.68 4.49 2.54
N GLY A 140 4.62 5.68 1.92
CA GLY A 140 4.76 6.94 2.66
C GLY A 140 3.80 7.02 3.86
N LEU A 141 2.66 6.33 3.76
CA LEU A 141 1.73 6.11 4.86
C LEU A 141 2.29 5.24 5.99
N PHE A 142 3.00 4.15 5.69
CA PHE A 142 3.69 3.33 6.68
C PHE A 142 4.74 4.15 7.42
N ALA A 143 5.60 4.87 6.69
CA ALA A 143 6.64 5.71 7.28
C ALA A 143 6.04 6.79 8.20
N ALA A 144 4.94 7.43 7.77
CA ALA A 144 4.23 8.41 8.59
C ALA A 144 3.64 7.77 9.87
N MET A 145 2.99 6.61 9.75
CA MET A 145 2.41 5.90 10.90
C MET A 145 3.49 5.38 11.86
N ALA A 146 4.60 4.87 11.34
CA ALA A 146 5.75 4.43 12.14
C ALA A 146 6.38 5.62 12.88
N GLY A 147 6.50 6.79 12.24
CA GLY A 147 6.96 8.02 12.90
C GLY A 147 6.04 8.49 14.01
N HIS A 148 4.72 8.40 13.82
CA HIS A 148 3.76 8.72 14.88
C HIS A 148 3.79 7.71 16.04
N LEU A 149 3.92 6.42 15.74
CA LEU A 149 4.13 5.38 16.75
C LEU A 149 5.41 5.64 17.55
N ALA A 150 6.50 6.01 16.87
CA ALA A 150 7.77 6.34 17.50
C ALA A 150 7.64 7.48 18.51
N GLN A 151 6.89 8.52 18.17
CA GLN A 151 6.66 9.62 19.08
C GLN A 151 5.84 9.20 20.30
N LEU A 152 4.86 8.31 20.14
CA LEU A 152 4.07 7.77 21.25
C LEU A 152 4.91 6.89 22.17
N VAL A 153 5.71 5.97 21.61
CA VAL A 153 6.62 5.10 22.39
C VAL A 153 7.63 5.94 23.16
N ARG A 154 8.33 6.88 22.52
CA ARG A 154 9.30 7.76 23.22
C ARG A 154 8.69 8.54 24.39
N ASN A 155 7.44 8.96 24.25
CA ASN A 155 6.74 9.70 25.31
C ASN A 155 6.27 8.80 26.46
N ALA A 156 6.04 7.50 26.21
CA ALA A 156 5.51 6.55 27.19
C ALA A 156 6.58 5.66 27.84
N ALA A 157 7.59 5.28 27.07
CA ALA A 157 8.67 4.36 27.42
C ALA A 157 9.96 4.81 26.69
N PRO A 158 10.65 5.85 27.18
CA PRO A 158 11.81 6.45 26.50
C PRO A 158 13.05 5.53 26.41
N ASP A 159 13.09 4.45 27.21
CA ASP A 159 14.18 3.47 27.22
C ASP A 159 13.98 2.31 26.23
N ASP A 160 12.82 2.24 25.55
CA ASP A 160 12.54 1.18 24.57
C ASP A 160 13.27 1.45 23.24
N ASN A 161 14.12 0.49 22.83
CA ASN A 161 14.89 0.53 21.59
C ASN A 161 14.08 0.01 20.39
N PHE A 162 13.01 0.71 20.04
CA PHE A 162 12.31 0.46 18.78
C PHE A 162 13.12 1.02 17.60
N ASP A 163 13.43 0.17 16.61
CA ASP A 163 13.99 0.63 15.34
C ASP A 163 12.87 0.88 14.33
N PHE A 164 12.63 2.16 14.05
CA PHE A 164 11.58 2.62 13.15
C PHE A 164 12.02 2.69 11.68
N ASN A 165 13.27 2.36 11.38
CA ASN A 165 13.80 2.42 10.02
C ASN A 165 13.66 1.09 9.26
N ASP A 166 13.52 -0.02 9.99
CA ASP A 166 13.28 -1.34 9.43
C ASP A 166 11.79 -1.72 9.57
N PRO A 167 11.03 -1.82 8.46
CA PRO A 167 9.62 -2.19 8.50
C PRO A 167 9.35 -3.55 9.13
N ASP A 168 10.25 -4.51 8.97
CA ASP A 168 10.09 -5.84 9.56
C ASP A 168 10.29 -5.79 11.08
N GLN A 169 11.24 -4.98 11.55
CA GLN A 169 11.46 -4.73 12.98
C GLN A 169 10.28 -3.98 13.62
N VAL A 170 9.75 -2.94 12.96
CA VAL A 170 8.55 -2.20 13.41
C VAL A 170 7.37 -3.15 13.62
N LEU A 171 7.17 -4.12 12.72
CA LEU A 171 6.10 -5.11 12.84
C LEU A 171 6.35 -6.12 13.96
N ALA A 172 7.59 -6.57 14.13
CA ALA A 172 7.98 -7.47 15.22
C ALA A 172 7.73 -6.81 16.58
N ASP A 173 8.14 -5.55 16.73
CA ASP A 173 7.97 -4.82 17.97
C ASP A 173 6.50 -4.45 18.23
N CYS A 174 5.73 -4.18 17.17
CA CYS A 174 4.28 -3.98 17.27
C CYS A 174 3.52 -5.20 17.79
N ALA A 175 4.06 -6.42 17.68
CA ALA A 175 3.44 -7.61 18.26
C ALA A 175 3.36 -7.58 19.79
N VAL A 176 4.16 -6.74 20.46
CA VAL A 176 4.15 -6.55 21.91
C VAL A 176 2.93 -5.73 22.37
N TYR A 177 2.34 -4.92 21.48
CA TYR A 177 1.25 -3.99 21.80
C TYR A 177 -0.11 -4.37 21.18
N LEU A 178 -0.21 -5.55 20.56
CA LEU A 178 -1.43 -6.12 19.96
C LEU A 178 -1.97 -7.27 20.82
#